data_AF-T1FRM9-F1
#
_entry.id   AF-T1FRM9-F1
#
_cell.length_a   1.000
_cell.length_b   1.000
_cell.length_c   1.000
_cell.angle_alpha   90.00
_cell.angle_beta   90.00
_cell.angle_gamma   90.00
#
_symmetry.space_group_name_H-M   'P 1'
#
loop_
_entity.id
_entity.type
_entity.pdbx_description
1 polymer ?
#
loop_
_entity_poly.entity_id
_entity_poly.type
_entity_poly.pdbx_seq_one_letter_code
_entity_poly.pdbx_strand_id
1 'polypeptide(L)'
;MTGLSADEFQLKLCENLKHQGFVNDLKSQMRNRLINELIQHSSFKLFENKSKYSSPNSQVVTEKFVNSAIISYLKRYGYEYTLSIFLPECGLNSENIISEKDLLDHLMVKTSSGNSFIIHSSGSVLERLFGKSELSILSSVQKRNDDADSKNIFSRVRKDNVDTLNFNTTLNETDENVDCLLNSEKSRQYSYKERQQAEVDLQVMRFKNTEVENIKLEEKIKCGVELEKFKREIELIYQKKLETLKKKECDVDEKVKHLHANFEKETMMKRQNILLELEKLKHKENALAQKEEWLKTENDMLMKKKIKFESYVQQENENIYDCRKKIEEKVTEMVDLRWQVFEKDVEIKKKEINDIKIDLNAREKKMDNVLKSYEEAKRQLTIKNNEISSLKIDLKAAESNLQNAEKQISEYQNYNKENQQLQLKNVKLK
;
A
#
# COMPACT_ATOMS: atom_id res chain seq x y z
N MET A 1 29.85 -1.22 23.69
CA MET A 1 28.94 -1.80 22.68
C MET A 1 28.17 -0.65 22.05
N THR A 2 28.83 0.11 21.19
CA THR A 2 28.25 1.28 20.52
C THR A 2 27.34 0.80 19.40
N GLY A 3 26.03 1.00 19.58
CA GLY A 3 25.05 0.71 18.55
C GLY A 3 25.33 1.57 17.33
N LEU A 4 25.65 0.94 16.21
CA LEU A 4 25.79 1.61 14.92
C LEU A 4 24.47 2.32 14.61
N SER A 5 24.57 3.56 14.14
CA SER A 5 23.40 4.33 13.70
C SER A 5 22.71 3.62 12.53
N ALA A 6 21.39 3.77 12.40
CA ALA A 6 20.59 3.10 11.36
C ALA A 6 21.15 3.37 9.95
N ASP A 7 21.70 4.56 9.72
CA ASP A 7 22.32 4.95 8.44
C ASP A 7 23.64 4.21 8.18
N GLU A 8 24.45 3.97 9.20
CA GLU A 8 25.70 3.19 9.06
C GLU A 8 25.41 1.70 8.82
N PHE A 9 24.31 1.19 9.38
CA PHE A 9 23.85 -0.17 9.11
C PHE A 9 23.31 -0.31 7.68
N GLN A 10 22.54 0.68 7.20
CA GLN A 10 22.05 0.71 5.82
C GLN A 10 23.19 0.83 4.80
N LEU A 11 24.19 1.68 5.07
CA LEU A 11 25.37 1.81 4.22
C LEU A 11 26.17 0.50 4.18
N LYS A 12 26.42 -0.13 5.33
CA LYS A 12 27.10 -1.43 5.40
C LYS A 12 26.29 -2.55 4.74
N LEU A 13 24.97 -2.52 4.83
CA LEU A 13 24.10 -3.48 4.14
C LEU A 13 24.14 -3.28 2.63
N CYS A 14 24.08 -2.03 2.15
CA CYS A 14 24.21 -1.71 0.73
C CYS A 14 25.60 -2.07 0.18
N GLU A 15 26.67 -1.86 0.96
CA GLU A 15 28.02 -2.30 0.59
C GLU A 15 28.11 -3.82 0.58
N ASN A 16 27.58 -4.52 1.59
CA ASN A 16 27.56 -5.99 1.60
C ASN A 16 26.75 -6.57 0.43
N LEU A 17 25.59 -6.00 0.11
CA LEU A 17 24.77 -6.43 -1.03
C LEU A 17 25.45 -6.15 -2.37
N LYS A 18 26.30 -5.11 -2.47
CA LYS A 18 27.15 -4.86 -3.63
C LYS A 18 28.32 -5.84 -3.71
N HIS A 19 29.01 -6.10 -2.60
CA HIS A 19 30.14 -7.03 -2.55
C HIS A 19 29.74 -8.49 -2.76
N GLN A 20 28.52 -8.87 -2.37
CA GLN A 20 27.96 -10.21 -2.60
C GLN A 20 27.41 -10.42 -4.02
N GLY A 21 27.53 -9.45 -4.92
CA GLY A 21 27.10 -9.61 -6.32
C GLY A 21 25.59 -9.53 -6.55
N PHE A 22 24.76 -9.42 -5.50
CA PHE A 22 23.30 -9.30 -5.60
C PHE A 22 22.85 -8.15 -6.51
N VAL A 23 23.55 -7.02 -6.46
CA VAL A 23 23.27 -5.87 -7.33
C VAL A 23 23.58 -6.20 -8.80
N ASN A 24 24.60 -7.01 -9.06
CA ASN A 24 24.95 -7.43 -10.42
C ASN A 24 23.98 -8.48 -10.94
N ASP A 25 23.54 -9.41 -10.08
CA ASP A 25 22.50 -10.39 -10.41
C ASP A 25 21.17 -9.71 -10.69
N LEU A 26 20.77 -8.74 -9.87
CA LEU A 26 19.55 -7.97 -10.08
C LEU A 26 19.64 -7.13 -11.37
N LYS A 27 20.79 -6.50 -11.63
CA LYS A 27 21.04 -5.79 -12.89
C LYS A 27 20.96 -6.74 -14.09
N SER A 28 21.54 -7.93 -13.99
CA SER A 28 21.49 -8.96 -15.04
C SER A 28 20.06 -9.44 -15.28
N GLN A 29 19.31 -9.75 -14.21
CA GLN A 29 17.91 -10.14 -14.29
C GLN A 29 17.04 -9.03 -14.91
N MET A 30 17.24 -7.77 -14.52
CA MET A 30 16.52 -6.64 -15.11
C MET A 30 16.89 -6.44 -16.58
N ARG A 31 18.17 -6.57 -16.94
CA ARG A 31 18.63 -6.51 -18.34
C ARG A 31 17.99 -7.63 -19.16
N ASN A 32 17.95 -8.85 -18.65
CA ASN A 32 17.33 -9.99 -19.31
C ASN A 32 15.81 -9.82 -19.42
N ARG A 33 15.15 -9.23 -18.41
CA ARG A 33 13.72 -8.89 -18.49
C ARG A 33 13.44 -7.85 -19.56
N LEU A 34 14.23 -6.77 -19.57
CA LEU A 34 14.15 -5.72 -20.59
C LEU A 34 14.42 -6.27 -21.99
N ILE A 35 15.45 -7.10 -22.16
CA ILE A 35 15.77 -7.76 -23.42
C ILE A 35 14.63 -8.69 -23.84
N ASN A 36 14.05 -9.47 -22.93
CA ASN A 36 12.92 -10.34 -23.24
C ASN A 36 11.65 -9.57 -23.59
N GLU A 37 11.36 -8.46 -22.91
CA GLU A 37 10.25 -7.56 -23.25
C GLU A 37 10.52 -6.86 -24.60
N LEU A 38 11.75 -6.41 -24.85
CA LEU A 38 12.17 -5.85 -26.13
C LEU A 38 12.09 -6.90 -27.26
N ILE A 39 12.42 -8.17 -27.00
CA ILE A 39 12.27 -9.27 -27.97
C ILE A 39 10.80 -9.62 -28.19
N GLN A 40 9.95 -9.52 -27.16
CA GLN A 40 8.50 -9.71 -27.30
C GLN A 40 7.80 -8.57 -28.04
N HIS A 41 8.26 -7.33 -27.86
CA HIS A 41 7.65 -6.14 -28.45
C HIS A 41 8.29 -5.70 -29.77
N SER A 42 9.55 -6.05 -30.04
CA SER A 42 10.14 -5.92 -31.36
C SER A 42 9.69 -7.09 -32.22
N SER A 43 9.29 -6.81 -33.46
CA SER A 43 8.89 -7.85 -34.43
C SER A 43 10.10 -8.65 -34.95
N PHE A 44 11.06 -9.01 -34.11
CA PHE A 44 12.21 -9.85 -34.42
C PHE A 44 11.88 -11.33 -34.14
N LYS A 45 10.90 -11.87 -34.88
CA LYS A 45 10.71 -13.32 -35.01
C LYS A 45 11.78 -13.94 -35.93
N LEU A 46 13.07 -13.73 -35.64
CA LEU A 46 14.16 -14.40 -36.35
C LEU A 46 14.81 -15.55 -35.56
N PHE A 47 14.57 -15.68 -34.26
CA PHE A 47 15.20 -16.74 -33.44
C PHE A 47 14.22 -17.70 -32.75
N GLU A 48 12.91 -17.54 -32.88
CA GLU A 48 11.94 -18.58 -32.52
C GLU A 48 11.58 -19.48 -33.70
N ASN A 49 12.58 -20.02 -34.40
CA ASN A 49 12.41 -21.33 -35.03
C ASN A 49 12.72 -22.39 -33.96
N LYS A 50 11.78 -22.55 -33.03
CA LYS A 50 11.61 -23.81 -32.29
C LYS A 50 11.30 -24.87 -33.34
N SER A 51 12.33 -25.48 -33.91
CA SER A 51 12.18 -26.64 -34.78
C SER A 51 11.44 -27.70 -33.97
N LYS A 52 10.24 -28.07 -34.41
CA LYS A 52 9.39 -29.11 -33.81
C LYS A 52 9.99 -30.53 -33.96
N TYR A 53 11.30 -30.63 -34.09
CA TYR A 53 12.04 -31.85 -34.42
C TYR A 53 13.37 -31.90 -33.66
N SER A 54 13.36 -31.72 -32.34
CA SER A 54 14.37 -32.34 -31.50
C SER A 54 13.91 -32.41 -30.04
N SER A 55 14.25 -33.51 -29.39
CA SER A 55 13.99 -33.72 -27.96
C SER A 55 14.59 -32.56 -27.14
N PRO A 56 13.90 -32.03 -26.11
CA PRO A 56 14.36 -30.88 -25.32
C PRO A 56 15.72 -31.11 -24.63
N ASN A 57 16.17 -32.36 -24.50
CA ASN A 57 17.49 -32.69 -23.95
C ASN A 57 18.65 -32.56 -24.95
N SER A 58 18.44 -32.58 -26.27
CA SER A 58 19.55 -32.45 -27.23
C SER A 58 19.95 -30.98 -27.43
N GLN A 59 18.98 -30.07 -27.41
CA GLN A 59 19.16 -28.65 -27.72
C GLN A 59 19.90 -27.91 -26.60
N VAL A 60 19.61 -28.27 -25.33
CA VAL A 60 20.32 -27.75 -24.15
C VAL A 60 21.78 -28.23 -24.12
N VAL A 61 22.06 -29.42 -24.65
CA VAL A 61 23.43 -29.96 -24.72
C VAL A 61 24.21 -29.26 -25.84
N THR A 62 23.62 -29.03 -27.01
CA THR A 62 24.30 -28.32 -28.11
C THR A 62 24.58 -26.85 -27.78
N GLU A 63 23.65 -26.15 -27.13
CA GLU A 63 23.87 -24.75 -26.71
C GLU A 63 24.95 -24.63 -25.63
N LYS A 64 24.92 -25.48 -24.60
CA LYS A 64 25.99 -25.52 -23.58
C LYS A 64 27.35 -25.83 -24.18
N PHE A 65 27.39 -26.67 -25.20
CA PHE A 65 28.60 -27.09 -25.87
C PHE A 65 29.20 -26.00 -26.77
N VAL A 66 28.37 -25.32 -27.57
CA VAL A 66 28.79 -24.16 -28.38
C VAL A 66 29.27 -23.03 -27.48
N ASN A 67 28.53 -22.74 -26.40
CA ASN A 67 28.92 -21.71 -25.44
C ASN A 67 30.22 -22.07 -24.72
N SER A 68 30.44 -23.36 -24.39
CA SER A 68 31.72 -23.84 -23.82
C SER A 68 32.88 -23.73 -24.83
N ALA A 69 32.63 -23.99 -26.11
CA ALA A 69 33.63 -23.80 -27.17
C ALA A 69 34.04 -22.33 -27.32
N ILE A 70 33.08 -21.41 -27.30
CA ILE A 70 33.33 -19.96 -27.33
C ILE A 70 34.10 -19.50 -26.08
N ILE A 71 33.73 -19.99 -24.90
CA ILE A 71 34.45 -19.70 -23.64
C ILE A 71 35.91 -20.18 -23.72
N SER A 72 36.16 -21.39 -24.22
CA SER A 72 37.52 -21.91 -24.38
C SER A 72 38.37 -21.06 -25.34
N TYR A 73 37.76 -20.54 -26.40
CA TYR A 73 38.41 -19.61 -27.33
C TYR A 73 38.73 -18.27 -26.66
N LEU A 74 37.75 -17.66 -25.98
CA LEU A 74 37.93 -16.37 -25.30
C LEU A 74 39.00 -16.44 -24.19
N LYS A 75 39.05 -17.56 -23.45
CA LYS A 75 40.04 -17.80 -22.39
C LYS A 75 41.46 -17.98 -22.95
N ARG A 76 41.60 -18.65 -24.10
CA ARG A 76 42.91 -18.91 -24.74
C ARG A 76 43.50 -17.67 -25.41
N TYR A 77 42.65 -16.78 -25.93
CA TYR A 77 43.05 -15.52 -26.54
C TYR A 77 43.13 -14.32 -25.58
N GLY A 78 42.92 -14.54 -24.28
CA GLY A 78 43.14 -13.53 -23.24
C GLY A 78 42.08 -12.42 -23.17
N TYR A 79 40.87 -12.66 -23.69
CA TYR A 79 39.77 -11.68 -23.67
C TYR A 79 39.03 -11.67 -22.33
N GLU A 80 39.72 -11.26 -21.25
CA GLU A 80 39.20 -11.34 -19.88
C GLU A 80 37.94 -10.50 -19.64
N TYR A 81 37.88 -9.31 -20.25
CA TYR A 81 36.71 -8.42 -20.14
C TYR A 81 35.46 -9.03 -20.80
N THR A 82 35.60 -9.52 -22.04
CA THR A 82 34.51 -10.16 -22.77
C THR A 82 34.08 -11.45 -22.09
N LEU A 83 35.03 -12.21 -21.54
CA LEU A 83 34.74 -13.43 -20.78
C LEU A 83 33.93 -13.14 -19.50
N SER A 84 34.27 -12.06 -18.77
CA SER A 84 33.57 -11.66 -17.54
C SER A 84 32.12 -11.22 -17.78
N ILE A 85 31.78 -10.79 -19.00
CA ILE A 85 30.43 -10.42 -19.41
C ILE A 85 29.69 -11.65 -19.97
N PHE A 86 30.38 -12.48 -20.75
CA PHE A 86 29.80 -13.64 -21.42
C PHE A 86 29.41 -14.76 -20.45
N LEU A 87 30.21 -15.01 -19.40
CA LEU A 87 29.92 -16.04 -18.38
C LEU A 87 28.54 -15.87 -17.72
N PRO A 88 28.20 -14.70 -17.15
CA PRO A 88 26.87 -14.49 -16.56
C PRO A 88 25.75 -14.39 -17.60
N GLU A 89 26.02 -13.91 -18.82
CA GLU A 89 25.02 -13.78 -19.89
C GLU A 89 24.63 -15.12 -20.53
N CYS A 90 25.52 -16.12 -20.53
CA CYS A 90 25.22 -17.47 -21.02
C CYS A 90 24.69 -18.42 -19.94
N GLY A 91 24.53 -17.97 -18.69
CA GLY A 91 24.07 -18.79 -17.57
C GLY A 91 25.01 -19.96 -17.21
N LEU A 92 26.28 -19.87 -17.59
CA LEU A 92 27.29 -20.90 -17.33
C LEU A 92 28.23 -20.44 -16.21
N ASN A 93 28.09 -21.04 -15.03
CA ASN A 93 29.03 -20.86 -13.92
C ASN A 93 30.36 -21.56 -14.27
N SER A 94 31.47 -21.06 -13.72
CA SER A 94 32.83 -21.60 -13.92
C SER A 94 33.00 -23.10 -13.64
N GLU A 95 32.02 -23.72 -12.97
CA GLU A 95 31.97 -25.14 -12.59
C GLU A 95 31.26 -26.04 -13.62
N ASN A 96 30.56 -25.47 -14.62
CA ASN A 96 29.83 -26.20 -15.66
C ASN A 96 30.53 -26.20 -17.03
N ILE A 97 31.83 -25.86 -17.06
CA ILE A 97 32.62 -25.83 -18.29
C ILE A 97 33.01 -27.27 -18.63
N ILE A 98 32.47 -27.78 -19.74
CA ILE A 98 32.85 -29.09 -20.28
C ILE A 98 34.34 -29.04 -20.65
N SER A 99 35.09 -30.05 -20.22
CA SER A 99 36.54 -30.14 -20.46
C SER A 99 36.83 -30.18 -21.97
N GLU A 100 37.91 -29.53 -22.42
CA GLU A 100 38.29 -29.46 -23.86
C GLU A 100 38.43 -30.86 -24.50
N LYS A 101 38.70 -31.89 -23.68
CA LYS A 101 38.77 -33.30 -24.08
C LYS A 101 37.38 -33.93 -24.30
N ASP A 102 36.43 -33.67 -23.42
CA ASP A 102 35.05 -34.16 -23.56
C ASP A 102 34.31 -33.46 -24.71
N LEU A 103 34.70 -32.21 -25.01
CA LEU A 103 34.28 -31.48 -26.21
C LEU A 103 34.74 -32.19 -27.51
N LEU A 104 35.94 -32.74 -27.54
CA LEU A 104 36.47 -33.46 -28.70
C LEU A 104 35.78 -34.82 -28.91
N ASP A 105 35.46 -35.52 -27.83
CA ASP A 105 34.82 -36.85 -27.90
C ASP A 105 33.35 -36.78 -28.34
N HIS A 106 32.59 -35.75 -27.94
CA HIS A 106 31.17 -35.62 -28.31
C HIS A 106 30.96 -35.09 -29.73
N LEU A 107 31.93 -34.37 -30.30
CA LEU A 107 31.89 -33.87 -31.68
C LEU A 107 32.05 -34.98 -32.74
N MET A 108 32.23 -36.26 -32.35
CA MET A 108 32.29 -37.41 -33.25
C MET A 108 33.09 -37.14 -34.53
N VAL A 109 34.35 -36.70 -34.39
CA VAL A 109 35.33 -36.91 -35.46
C VAL A 109 35.69 -38.40 -35.45
N LYS A 110 34.76 -39.25 -35.90
CA LYS A 110 35.13 -40.56 -36.43
C LYS A 110 35.95 -40.28 -37.68
N THR A 111 37.27 -40.34 -37.56
CA THR A 111 38.19 -40.43 -38.70
C THR A 111 37.88 -41.71 -39.47
N SER A 112 36.94 -41.66 -40.42
CA SER A 112 36.69 -42.74 -41.40
C SER A 112 37.62 -42.65 -42.61
N SER A 113 38.75 -41.97 -42.48
CA SER A 113 39.81 -41.97 -43.48
C SER A 113 41.11 -42.01 -42.69
N GLY A 114 41.85 -43.10 -42.86
CA GLY A 114 43.10 -43.41 -42.17
C GLY A 114 44.26 -42.50 -42.59
N ASN A 115 44.09 -41.19 -42.46
CA ASN A 115 45.16 -40.23 -42.57
C ASN A 115 45.34 -39.56 -41.21
N SER A 116 46.36 -40.02 -40.47
CA SER A 116 46.92 -39.32 -39.33
C SER A 116 47.59 -38.01 -39.81
N PHE A 117 46.80 -37.03 -40.25
CA PHE A 117 47.33 -35.73 -40.57
C PHE A 117 47.39 -34.88 -39.30
N ILE A 118 48.54 -35.01 -38.65
CA ILE A 118 49.22 -33.96 -37.88
C ILE A 118 48.47 -33.49 -36.62
N ILE A 119 48.82 -34.15 -35.51
CA ILE A 119 48.57 -33.76 -34.11
C ILE A 119 49.35 -32.47 -33.71
N HIS A 120 50.09 -31.82 -34.61
CA HIS A 120 50.76 -30.55 -34.35
C HIS A 120 50.04 -29.37 -35.03
N SER A 121 48.92 -28.93 -34.46
CA SER A 121 48.51 -27.53 -34.61
C SER A 121 47.86 -27.04 -33.32
N SER A 122 48.41 -25.97 -32.78
CA SER A 122 48.02 -25.29 -31.53
C SER A 122 46.73 -24.48 -31.68
N GLY A 123 45.72 -25.04 -32.35
CA GLY A 123 44.43 -24.37 -32.60
C GLY A 123 43.34 -24.79 -31.62
N SER A 124 42.46 -23.85 -31.27
CA SER A 124 41.21 -24.09 -30.55
C SER A 124 40.23 -24.95 -31.37
N VAL A 125 39.23 -25.57 -30.73
CA VAL A 125 38.21 -26.40 -31.41
C VAL A 125 37.43 -25.62 -32.48
N LEU A 126 37.22 -24.31 -32.27
CA LEU A 126 36.56 -23.43 -33.25
C LEU A 126 37.41 -23.17 -34.50
N GLU A 127 38.75 -23.07 -34.36
CA GLU A 127 39.65 -22.94 -35.52
C GLU A 127 39.69 -24.21 -36.38
N ARG A 128 39.43 -25.37 -35.78
CA ARG A 128 39.29 -26.64 -36.49
C ARG A 128 37.96 -26.77 -37.22
N LEU A 129 36.88 -26.16 -36.71
CA LEU A 129 35.54 -26.23 -37.31
C LEU A 129 35.31 -25.18 -38.42
N PHE A 130 35.82 -23.96 -38.26
CA PHE A 130 35.52 -22.84 -39.17
C PHE A 130 36.69 -22.44 -40.10
N GLY A 131 37.86 -23.06 -39.94
CA GLY A 131 39.04 -22.72 -40.74
C GLY A 131 39.60 -21.32 -40.44
N LYS A 132 40.91 -21.13 -40.64
CA LYS A 132 41.60 -19.87 -40.29
C LYS A 132 41.09 -18.63 -41.04
N SER A 133 40.37 -18.80 -42.15
CA SER A 133 39.94 -17.72 -43.04
C SER A 133 38.76 -16.90 -42.51
N GLU A 134 37.85 -17.51 -41.75
CA GLU A 134 36.61 -16.82 -41.31
C GLU A 134 36.80 -16.09 -39.98
N LEU A 135 37.67 -16.60 -39.09
CA LEU A 135 38.04 -15.92 -37.84
C LEU A 135 38.95 -14.68 -38.05
N SER A 136 39.61 -14.58 -39.22
CA SER A 136 40.37 -13.39 -39.63
C SER A 136 39.49 -12.16 -39.89
N ILE A 137 38.19 -12.35 -40.08
CA ILE A 137 37.25 -11.26 -40.35
C ILE A 137 36.93 -10.49 -39.06
N LEU A 138 37.06 -11.13 -37.89
CA LEU A 138 36.84 -10.49 -36.59
C LEU A 138 38.09 -9.76 -36.08
N SER A 139 39.30 -10.18 -36.48
CA SER A 139 40.56 -9.51 -36.10
C SER A 139 40.87 -8.26 -36.93
N SER A 140 40.17 -8.03 -38.04
CA SER A 140 40.43 -6.95 -38.98
C SER A 140 39.70 -5.64 -38.65
N VAL A 141 38.94 -5.58 -37.55
CA VAL A 141 38.21 -4.37 -37.12
C VAL A 141 39.07 -3.41 -36.26
N GLN A 142 40.23 -3.84 -35.76
CA GLN A 142 41.05 -3.00 -34.84
C GLN A 142 42.33 -2.38 -35.43
N LYS A 143 42.61 -2.57 -36.73
CA LYS A 143 43.77 -1.95 -37.39
C LYS A 143 43.37 -1.21 -38.66
N ARG A 144 42.68 -0.10 -38.50
CA ARG A 144 42.56 0.95 -39.52
C ARG A 144 42.65 2.30 -38.83
N ASN A 145 43.89 2.74 -38.68
CA ASN A 145 44.34 4.13 -38.57
C ASN A 145 45.86 4.03 -38.73
N ASP A 146 46.29 3.97 -39.98
CA ASP A 146 47.51 4.65 -40.45
C ASP A 146 47.56 4.52 -41.97
N ASP A 147 47.87 5.67 -42.56
CA ASP A 147 47.58 6.07 -43.91
C ASP A 147 48.46 5.43 -45.00
N ALA A 148 47.88 5.50 -46.21
CA ALA A 148 48.53 5.80 -47.48
C ALA A 148 49.88 5.13 -47.80
N ASP A 149 49.85 4.19 -48.75
CA ASP A 149 50.42 4.54 -50.05
C ASP A 149 49.88 3.67 -51.19
N SER A 150 49.26 4.37 -52.14
CA SER A 150 48.86 3.86 -53.44
C SER A 150 50.09 3.83 -54.34
N LYS A 151 50.46 2.66 -54.89
CA LYS A 151 51.22 2.55 -56.13
C LYS A 151 51.14 1.14 -56.75
N ASN A 152 50.35 1.11 -57.82
CA ASN A 152 50.62 0.47 -59.11
C ASN A 152 51.02 -1.02 -59.16
N ILE A 153 50.00 -1.82 -59.46
CA ILE A 153 50.10 -3.05 -60.24
C ILE A 153 50.37 -2.64 -61.70
N PHE A 154 51.46 -3.15 -62.30
CA PHE A 154 51.63 -3.56 -63.71
C PHE A 154 53.09 -3.38 -64.17
N SER A 155 53.85 -4.46 -64.20
CA SER A 155 55.01 -4.59 -65.11
C SER A 155 55.27 -6.06 -65.42
N ARG A 156 54.70 -6.53 -66.54
CA ARG A 156 55.03 -7.81 -67.17
C ARG A 156 55.78 -7.52 -68.47
N VAL A 157 57.05 -7.93 -68.49
CA VAL A 157 57.77 -8.56 -69.60
C VAL A 157 57.85 -7.78 -70.92
N ARG A 158 59.05 -7.26 -71.22
CA ARG A 158 59.66 -7.32 -72.56
C ARG A 158 61.11 -6.82 -72.53
N LYS A 159 61.91 -7.38 -73.44
CA LYS A 159 63.26 -6.97 -73.90
C LYS A 159 64.44 -7.44 -73.05
N ASP A 160 65.53 -8.01 -73.57
CA ASP A 160 65.96 -8.29 -74.94
C ASP A 160 66.98 -9.45 -74.88
N ASN A 161 66.92 -10.34 -75.87
CA ASN A 161 68.01 -11.28 -76.20
C ASN A 161 69.08 -10.49 -76.98
N VAL A 162 70.34 -10.58 -76.56
CA VAL A 162 71.50 -10.27 -77.40
C VAL A 162 72.36 -11.52 -77.42
N ASP A 163 72.12 -12.36 -78.42
CA ASP A 163 73.00 -13.45 -78.78
C ASP A 163 74.20 -12.89 -79.54
N THR A 164 75.37 -13.13 -78.95
CA THR A 164 76.69 -13.07 -79.56
C THR A 164 76.79 -14.04 -80.74
N LEU A 165 77.11 -13.53 -81.93
CA LEU A 165 77.61 -14.37 -83.01
C LEU A 165 78.72 -13.63 -83.78
N ASN A 166 79.93 -14.15 -83.53
CA ASN A 166 81.19 -13.75 -84.12
C ASN A 166 81.18 -14.01 -85.62
N PHE A 167 81.53 -12.96 -86.37
CA PHE A 167 81.91 -13.02 -87.78
C PHE A 167 83.41 -13.31 -87.82
N ASN A 168 83.82 -14.49 -88.31
CA ASN A 168 85.20 -14.70 -88.73
C ASN A 168 85.21 -15.28 -90.15
N THR A 169 85.60 -14.37 -91.04
CA THR A 169 85.97 -14.55 -92.43
C THR A 169 87.32 -15.24 -92.50
N THR A 170 87.42 -16.34 -93.25
CA THR A 170 88.70 -16.77 -93.85
C THR A 170 88.40 -17.37 -95.21
N LEU A 171 88.80 -16.61 -96.23
CA LEU A 171 89.00 -17.03 -97.60
C LEU A 171 90.01 -18.16 -97.64
N ASN A 172 89.79 -19.14 -98.52
CA ASN A 172 90.86 -19.84 -99.22
C ASN A 172 90.34 -20.21 -100.62
N GLU A 173 90.98 -19.61 -101.60
CA GLU A 173 91.14 -20.06 -102.99
C GLU A 173 91.76 -21.48 -102.95
N THR A 174 91.62 -22.41 -103.88
CA THR A 174 91.57 -22.41 -105.34
C THR A 174 90.99 -23.75 -105.82
N ASP A 175 90.82 -23.83 -107.14
CA ASP A 175 90.96 -25.00 -107.99
C ASP A 175 89.74 -25.64 -108.66
N GLU A 176 89.98 -25.79 -109.95
CA GLU A 176 89.12 -26.18 -111.06
C GLU A 176 88.44 -27.53 -110.82
N ASN A 177 87.12 -27.60 -111.01
CA ASN A 177 86.54 -28.80 -111.61
C ASN A 177 85.10 -28.58 -112.07
N VAL A 178 84.78 -29.09 -113.26
CA VAL A 178 83.45 -29.02 -113.90
C VAL A 178 82.35 -29.74 -113.09
N ASP A 179 82.71 -30.50 -112.05
CA ASP A 179 81.79 -31.14 -111.09
C ASP A 179 81.26 -30.19 -109.99
N CYS A 180 81.89 -29.01 -109.83
CA CYS A 180 81.43 -27.90 -108.97
C CYS A 180 80.11 -27.31 -109.48
N LEU A 181 79.91 -27.24 -110.79
CA LEU A 181 78.70 -26.64 -111.37
C LEU A 181 77.46 -27.49 -111.05
N LEU A 182 77.53 -28.82 -111.22
CA LEU A 182 76.39 -29.72 -110.96
C LEU A 182 76.06 -29.85 -109.47
N ASN A 183 77.06 -29.90 -108.60
CA ASN A 183 76.85 -29.90 -107.15
C ASN A 183 76.41 -28.52 -106.64
N SER A 184 76.89 -27.42 -107.22
CA SER A 184 76.37 -26.08 -106.91
C SER A 184 74.92 -25.91 -107.36
N GLU A 185 74.54 -26.45 -108.53
CA GLU A 185 73.18 -26.39 -109.04
C GLU A 185 72.21 -27.23 -108.20
N LYS A 186 72.60 -28.46 -107.81
CA LYS A 186 71.81 -29.29 -106.89
C LYS A 186 71.67 -28.64 -105.52
N SER A 187 72.75 -28.12 -104.92
CA SER A 187 72.70 -27.39 -103.66
C SER A 187 71.84 -26.12 -103.76
N ARG A 188 71.88 -25.42 -104.90
CA ARG A 188 71.02 -24.27 -105.17
C ARG A 188 69.56 -24.69 -105.26
N GLN A 189 69.25 -25.81 -105.92
CA GLN A 189 67.89 -26.38 -105.95
C GLN A 189 67.40 -26.83 -104.57
N TYR A 190 68.25 -27.45 -103.74
CA TYR A 190 67.88 -27.81 -102.37
C TYR A 190 67.63 -26.57 -101.51
N SER A 191 68.52 -25.58 -101.55
CA SER A 191 68.31 -24.31 -100.83
C SER A 191 67.07 -23.56 -101.29
N TYR A 192 66.71 -23.67 -102.57
CA TYR A 192 65.49 -23.06 -103.12
C TYR A 192 64.24 -23.80 -102.66
N LYS A 193 64.26 -25.15 -102.67
CA LYS A 193 63.18 -25.98 -102.12
C LYS A 193 63.02 -25.78 -100.61
N GLU A 194 64.11 -25.64 -99.87
CA GLU A 194 64.10 -25.41 -98.42
C GLU A 194 63.56 -24.00 -98.09
N ARG A 195 63.92 -22.98 -98.87
CA ARG A 195 63.31 -21.64 -98.76
C ARG A 195 61.81 -21.67 -99.10
N GLN A 196 61.41 -22.39 -100.15
CA GLN A 196 59.99 -22.56 -100.49
C GLN A 196 59.24 -23.31 -99.38
N GLN A 197 59.83 -24.36 -98.81
CA GLN A 197 59.24 -25.10 -97.70
C GLN A 197 59.12 -24.24 -96.45
N ALA A 198 60.16 -23.48 -96.10
CA ALA A 198 60.14 -22.55 -94.97
C ALA A 198 59.11 -21.43 -95.17
N GLU A 199 58.95 -20.93 -96.41
CA GLU A 199 57.91 -19.94 -96.74
C GLU A 199 56.50 -20.53 -96.59
N VAL A 200 56.29 -21.76 -97.08
CA VAL A 200 55.04 -22.50 -96.89
C VAL A 200 54.77 -22.75 -95.40
N ASP A 201 55.76 -23.19 -94.63
CA ASP A 201 55.63 -23.45 -93.20
C ASP A 201 55.32 -22.16 -92.43
N LEU A 202 55.93 -21.02 -92.81
CA LEU A 202 55.66 -19.73 -92.21
C LEU A 202 54.26 -19.23 -92.56
N GLN A 203 53.79 -19.43 -93.79
CA GLN A 203 52.41 -19.14 -94.18
C GLN A 203 51.40 -20.02 -93.43
N VAL A 204 51.68 -21.32 -93.28
CA VAL A 204 50.86 -22.25 -92.50
C VAL A 204 50.83 -21.84 -91.02
N MET A 205 51.97 -21.43 -90.45
CA MET A 205 52.02 -20.95 -89.06
C MET A 205 51.24 -19.65 -88.87
N ARG A 206 51.34 -18.70 -89.82
CA ARG A 206 50.51 -17.49 -89.80
C ARG A 206 49.03 -17.82 -89.86
N PHE A 207 48.62 -18.71 -90.78
CA PHE A 207 47.24 -19.15 -90.91
C PHE A 207 46.72 -19.84 -89.63
N LYS A 208 47.51 -20.75 -89.05
CA LYS A 208 47.18 -21.41 -87.78
C LYS A 208 47.04 -20.40 -86.64
N ASN A 209 47.93 -19.42 -86.55
CA ASN A 209 47.87 -18.39 -85.51
C ASN A 209 46.63 -17.50 -85.68
N THR A 210 46.32 -17.05 -86.91
CA THR A 210 45.11 -16.27 -87.16
C THR A 210 43.84 -17.06 -86.88
N GLU A 211 43.81 -18.36 -87.20
CA GLU A 211 42.65 -19.21 -86.93
C GLU A 211 42.46 -19.44 -85.42
N VAL A 212 43.55 -19.70 -84.68
CA VAL A 212 43.51 -19.83 -83.22
C VAL A 212 43.07 -18.53 -82.56
N GLU A 213 43.49 -17.38 -83.07
CA GLU A 213 43.04 -16.07 -82.58
C GLU A 213 41.55 -15.83 -82.88
N ASN A 214 41.09 -16.18 -84.07
CA ASN A 214 39.67 -16.11 -84.44
C ASN A 214 38.82 -17.00 -83.53
N ILE A 215 39.23 -18.25 -83.31
CA ILE A 215 38.53 -19.19 -82.41
C ILE A 215 38.46 -18.62 -80.99
N LYS A 216 39.56 -18.08 -80.45
CA LYS A 216 39.58 -17.45 -79.12
C LYS A 216 38.65 -16.25 -79.02
N LEU A 217 38.59 -15.41 -80.06
CA LEU A 217 37.68 -14.28 -80.10
C LEU A 217 36.22 -14.73 -80.15
N GLU A 218 35.89 -15.73 -80.98
CA GLU A 218 34.55 -16.31 -81.03
C GLU A 218 34.12 -16.94 -79.70
N GLU A 219 34.99 -17.72 -79.05
CA GLU A 219 34.71 -18.30 -77.73
C GLU A 219 34.52 -17.22 -76.67
N LYS A 220 35.34 -16.16 -76.69
CA LYS A 220 35.18 -15.02 -75.78
C LYS A 220 33.85 -14.30 -76.00
N ILE A 221 33.42 -14.11 -77.25
CA ILE A 221 32.12 -13.52 -77.57
C ILE A 221 30.99 -14.43 -77.08
N LYS A 222 31.04 -15.73 -77.35
CA LYS A 222 30.05 -16.72 -76.90
C LYS A 222 29.93 -16.73 -75.36
N CYS A 223 31.06 -16.84 -74.66
CA CYS A 223 31.12 -16.79 -73.19
C CYS A 223 30.59 -15.45 -72.65
N GLY A 224 30.92 -14.32 -73.29
CA GLY A 224 30.39 -13.01 -72.92
C GLY A 224 28.87 -12.92 -73.05
N VAL A 225 28.30 -13.47 -74.13
CA VAL A 225 26.85 -13.51 -74.34
C VAL A 225 26.15 -14.38 -73.29
N GLU A 226 26.73 -15.52 -72.91
CA GLU A 226 26.19 -16.38 -71.86
C GLU A 226 26.26 -15.71 -70.48
N LEU A 227 27.37 -15.07 -70.14
CA LEU A 227 27.50 -14.28 -68.90
C LEU A 227 26.46 -13.16 -68.83
N GLU A 228 26.22 -12.45 -69.93
CA GLU A 228 25.21 -11.39 -69.96
C GLU A 228 23.77 -11.95 -69.86
N LYS A 229 23.52 -13.18 -70.31
CA LYS A 229 22.24 -13.87 -70.07
C LYS A 229 22.08 -14.19 -68.58
N PHE A 230 23.08 -14.82 -67.96
CA PHE A 230 23.05 -15.15 -66.54
C PHE A 230 22.90 -13.90 -65.67
N LYS A 231 23.61 -12.81 -66.00
CA LYS A 231 23.49 -11.53 -65.31
C LYS A 231 22.07 -10.99 -65.38
N ARG A 232 21.46 -10.96 -66.57
CA ARG A 232 20.07 -10.50 -66.76
C ARG A 232 19.06 -11.37 -66.00
N GLU A 233 19.25 -12.69 -65.99
CA GLU A 233 18.38 -13.60 -65.23
C GLU A 233 18.45 -13.31 -63.73
N ILE A 234 19.65 -13.13 -63.20
CA ILE A 234 19.88 -12.78 -61.79
C ILE A 234 19.26 -11.40 -61.46
N GLU A 235 19.47 -10.40 -62.31
CA GLU A 235 18.87 -9.06 -62.15
C GLU A 235 17.34 -9.14 -62.13
N LEU A 236 16.74 -9.92 -63.03
CA LEU A 236 15.29 -10.12 -63.08
C LEU A 236 14.76 -10.82 -61.83
N ILE A 237 15.48 -11.81 -61.30
CA ILE A 237 15.11 -12.48 -60.04
C ILE A 237 15.15 -11.48 -58.88
N TYR A 238 16.20 -10.65 -58.79
CA TYR A 238 16.32 -9.64 -57.74
C TYR A 238 15.27 -8.54 -57.87
N GLN A 239 14.95 -8.08 -59.08
CA GLN A 239 13.89 -7.11 -59.32
C GLN A 239 12.54 -7.64 -58.86
N LYS A 240 12.17 -8.88 -59.23
CA LYS A 240 10.94 -9.52 -58.75
C LYS A 240 10.91 -9.65 -57.24
N LYS A 241 12.02 -10.05 -56.62
CA LYS A 241 12.13 -10.14 -55.15
C LYS A 241 11.93 -8.77 -54.50
N LEU A 242 12.52 -7.73 -55.07
CA LEU A 242 12.38 -6.36 -54.58
C LEU A 242 10.95 -5.84 -54.72
N GLU A 243 10.27 -6.09 -55.85
CA GLU A 243 8.86 -5.73 -56.04
C GLU A 243 7.93 -6.44 -55.06
N THR A 244 8.14 -7.75 -54.84
CA THR A 244 7.33 -8.50 -53.87
C THR A 244 7.56 -8.03 -52.44
N LEU A 245 8.78 -7.64 -52.07
CA LEU A 245 9.07 -7.05 -50.76
C LEU A 245 8.42 -5.67 -50.62
N LYS A 246 8.53 -4.80 -51.63
CA LYS A 246 7.88 -3.48 -51.63
C LYS A 246 6.36 -3.58 -51.48
N LYS A 247 5.72 -4.53 -52.17
CA LYS A 247 4.27 -4.77 -52.01
C LYS A 247 3.93 -5.18 -50.58
N LYS A 248 4.68 -6.11 -50.00
CA LYS A 248 4.48 -6.54 -48.61
C LYS A 248 4.70 -5.41 -47.61
N GLU A 249 5.71 -4.57 -47.82
CA GLU A 249 5.98 -3.39 -47.01
C GLU A 249 4.80 -2.41 -47.07
N CYS A 250 4.30 -2.10 -48.27
CA CYS A 250 3.12 -1.26 -48.46
C CYS A 250 1.88 -1.82 -47.76
N ASP A 251 1.62 -3.14 -47.90
CA ASP A 251 0.48 -3.80 -47.25
C ASP A 251 0.57 -3.75 -45.72
N VAL A 252 1.77 -3.87 -45.15
CA VAL A 252 1.99 -3.77 -43.70
C VAL A 252 1.82 -2.33 -43.23
N ASP A 253 2.38 -1.35 -43.96
CA ASP A 253 2.25 0.07 -43.65
C ASP A 253 0.78 0.52 -43.66
N GLU A 254 -0.01 0.07 -44.62
CA GLU A 254 -1.45 0.35 -44.67
C GLU A 254 -2.19 -0.23 -43.47
N LYS A 255 -1.87 -1.48 -43.09
CA LYS A 255 -2.44 -2.11 -41.89
C LYS A 255 -2.07 -1.36 -40.63
N VAL A 256 -0.82 -0.95 -40.47
CA VAL A 256 -0.35 -0.17 -39.32
C VAL A 256 -1.07 1.17 -39.25
N LYS A 257 -1.17 1.90 -40.38
CA LYS A 257 -1.91 3.17 -40.45
C LYS A 257 -3.39 2.99 -40.07
N HIS A 258 -4.04 1.95 -40.55
CA HIS A 258 -5.44 1.67 -40.23
C HIS A 258 -5.63 1.32 -38.74
N LEU A 259 -4.76 0.48 -38.18
CA LEU A 259 -4.78 0.15 -36.75
C LEU A 259 -4.53 1.38 -35.88
N HIS A 260 -3.58 2.23 -36.26
CA HIS A 260 -3.30 3.47 -35.56
C HIS A 260 -4.51 4.42 -35.58
N ALA A 261 -5.11 4.65 -36.75
CA ALA A 261 -6.30 5.49 -36.89
C ALA A 261 -7.50 4.97 -36.07
N ASN A 262 -7.68 3.65 -36.01
CA ASN A 262 -8.73 3.05 -35.18
C ASN A 262 -8.45 3.21 -33.68
N PHE A 263 -7.21 2.97 -33.26
CA PHE A 263 -6.80 3.16 -31.86
C PHE A 263 -6.96 4.62 -31.41
N GLU A 264 -6.62 5.59 -32.28
CA GLU A 264 -6.84 7.01 -32.01
C GLU A 264 -8.34 7.33 -31.85
N LYS A 265 -9.19 6.84 -32.75
CA LYS A 265 -10.65 6.99 -32.64
C LYS A 265 -11.18 6.40 -31.34
N GLU A 266 -10.77 5.19 -30.97
CA GLU A 266 -11.18 4.57 -29.71
C GLU A 266 -10.72 5.37 -28.49
N THR A 267 -9.49 5.88 -28.52
CA THR A 267 -8.95 6.70 -27.44
C THR A 267 -9.69 8.02 -27.32
N MET A 268 -10.02 8.67 -28.44
CA MET A 268 -10.83 9.88 -28.47
C MET A 268 -12.24 9.62 -27.94
N MET A 269 -12.89 8.52 -28.33
CA MET A 269 -14.21 8.14 -27.82
C MET A 269 -14.18 7.89 -26.30
N LYS A 270 -13.19 7.15 -25.80
CA LYS A 270 -12.99 6.93 -24.36
C LYS A 270 -12.78 8.25 -23.62
N ARG A 271 -11.94 9.14 -24.15
CA ARG A 271 -11.71 10.48 -23.59
C ARG A 271 -13.01 11.30 -23.54
N GLN A 272 -13.80 11.28 -24.61
CA GLN A 272 -15.08 12.00 -24.67
C GLN A 272 -16.09 11.44 -23.65
N ASN A 273 -16.18 10.12 -23.50
CA ASN A 273 -17.05 9.50 -22.50
C ASN A 273 -16.65 9.92 -21.08
N ILE A 274 -15.36 9.90 -20.75
CA ILE A 274 -14.86 10.35 -19.44
C ILE A 274 -15.19 11.82 -19.21
N LEU A 275 -15.05 12.68 -20.22
CA LEU A 275 -15.41 14.10 -20.10
C LEU A 275 -16.90 14.28 -19.81
N LEU A 276 -17.77 13.52 -20.47
CA LEU A 276 -19.21 13.54 -20.20
C LEU A 276 -19.55 13.03 -18.79
N GLU A 277 -18.85 12.02 -18.30
CA GLU A 277 -19.01 11.53 -16.92
C GLU A 277 -18.55 12.56 -15.90
N LEU A 278 -17.41 13.23 -16.14
CA LEU A 278 -16.91 14.32 -15.30
C LEU A 278 -17.89 15.50 -15.24
N GLU A 279 -18.49 15.87 -16.36
CA GLU A 279 -19.51 16.93 -16.40
C GLU A 279 -20.75 16.55 -15.58
N LYS A 280 -21.24 15.30 -15.70
CA LYS A 280 -22.33 14.78 -14.87
C LYS A 280 -21.98 14.79 -13.39
N LEU A 281 -20.76 14.42 -13.01
CA LEU A 281 -20.31 14.46 -11.62
C LEU A 281 -20.23 15.89 -11.10
N LYS A 282 -19.71 16.83 -11.89
CA LYS A 282 -19.66 18.26 -11.55
C LYS A 282 -21.05 18.85 -11.33
N HIS A 283 -22.04 18.48 -12.15
CA HIS A 283 -23.42 18.90 -11.94
C HIS A 283 -24.01 18.35 -10.63
N LYS A 284 -23.73 17.08 -10.30
CA LYS A 284 -24.16 16.47 -9.03
C LYS A 284 -23.49 17.14 -7.83
N GLU A 285 -22.19 17.42 -7.92
CA GLU A 285 -21.42 18.12 -6.89
C GLU A 285 -22.00 19.52 -6.62
N ASN A 286 -22.25 20.30 -7.68
CA ASN A 286 -22.88 21.62 -7.54
C ASN A 286 -24.28 21.55 -6.90
N ALA A 287 -25.10 20.56 -7.26
CA ALA A 287 -26.42 20.38 -6.67
C ALA A 287 -26.34 20.00 -5.17
N LEU A 288 -25.36 19.18 -4.80
CA LEU A 288 -25.09 18.84 -3.39
C LEU A 288 -24.58 20.06 -2.62
N ALA A 289 -23.66 20.85 -3.19
CA ALA A 289 -23.15 22.07 -2.56
C ALA A 289 -24.28 23.08 -2.29
N GLN A 290 -25.20 23.29 -3.25
CA GLN A 290 -26.38 24.13 -3.05
C GLN A 290 -27.30 23.59 -1.95
N LYS A 291 -27.49 22.28 -1.88
CA LYS A 291 -28.29 21.64 -0.82
C LYS A 291 -27.64 21.79 0.55
N GLU A 292 -26.32 21.64 0.64
CA GLU A 292 -25.56 21.83 1.86
C GLU A 292 -25.65 23.28 2.34
N GLU A 293 -25.50 24.25 1.44
CA GLU A 293 -25.67 25.66 1.75
C GLU A 293 -27.09 25.97 2.25
N TRP A 294 -28.11 25.45 1.58
CA TRP A 294 -29.50 25.57 2.02
C TRP A 294 -29.70 24.99 3.42
N LEU A 295 -29.22 23.78 3.68
CA LEU A 295 -29.31 23.14 5.01
C LEU A 295 -28.59 23.95 6.09
N LYS A 296 -27.43 24.53 5.77
CA LYS A 296 -26.69 25.39 6.69
C LYS A 296 -27.49 26.64 7.04
N THR A 297 -28.08 27.31 6.05
CA THR A 297 -28.91 28.50 6.29
C THR A 297 -30.16 28.20 7.12
N GLU A 298 -30.81 27.05 6.86
CA GLU A 298 -31.98 26.61 7.65
C GLU A 298 -31.58 26.31 9.09
N ASN A 299 -30.47 25.60 9.29
CA ASN A 299 -29.97 25.27 10.63
C ASN A 299 -29.59 26.53 11.41
N ASP A 300 -28.95 27.52 10.77
CA ASP A 300 -28.67 28.83 11.38
C ASP A 300 -29.95 29.57 11.78
N MET A 301 -31.01 29.49 10.96
CA MET A 301 -32.32 30.06 11.29
C MET A 301 -32.94 29.36 12.50
N LEU A 302 -32.93 28.02 12.53
CA LEU A 302 -33.44 27.23 13.65
C LEU A 302 -32.65 27.50 14.93
N MET A 303 -31.33 27.62 14.85
CA MET A 303 -30.47 27.94 15.99
C MET A 303 -30.77 29.34 16.53
N LYS A 304 -30.96 30.34 15.66
CA LYS A 304 -31.42 31.68 16.07
C LYS A 304 -32.78 31.65 16.75
N LYS A 305 -33.75 30.87 16.23
CA LYS A 305 -35.07 30.71 16.86
C LYS A 305 -34.95 30.05 18.23
N LYS A 306 -34.14 29.00 18.34
CA LYS A 306 -33.86 28.30 19.61
C LYS A 306 -33.27 29.24 20.65
N ILE A 307 -32.24 30.00 20.30
CA ILE A 307 -31.60 30.97 21.21
C ILE A 307 -32.61 32.02 21.68
N LYS A 308 -33.45 32.56 20.79
CA LYS A 308 -34.49 33.51 21.16
C LYS A 308 -35.51 32.91 22.14
N PHE A 309 -35.93 31.67 21.89
CA PHE A 309 -36.86 30.97 22.76
C PHE A 309 -36.23 30.68 24.14
N GLU A 310 -34.98 30.22 24.17
CA GLU A 310 -34.24 29.99 25.42
C GLU A 310 -34.09 31.29 26.23
N SER A 311 -33.77 32.41 25.59
CA SER A 311 -33.69 33.72 26.24
C SER A 311 -35.04 34.18 26.82
N TYR A 312 -36.15 33.96 26.11
CA TYR A 312 -37.49 34.25 26.62
C TYR A 312 -37.84 33.39 27.85
N VAL A 313 -37.55 32.08 27.79
CA VAL A 313 -37.78 31.17 28.91
C VAL A 313 -36.91 31.53 30.11
N GLN A 314 -35.65 31.92 29.89
CA GLN A 314 -34.75 32.40 30.96
C GLN A 314 -35.33 33.65 31.63
N GLN A 315 -35.74 34.65 30.85
CA GLN A 315 -36.34 35.88 31.38
C GLN A 315 -37.61 35.59 32.19
N GLU A 316 -38.48 34.70 31.72
CA GLU A 316 -39.69 34.34 32.43
C GLU A 316 -39.40 33.57 33.73
N ASN A 317 -38.39 32.69 33.73
CA ASN A 317 -37.95 32.00 34.93
C ASN A 317 -37.37 32.97 35.97
N GLU A 318 -36.62 33.99 35.54
CA GLU A 318 -36.12 35.07 36.41
C GLU A 318 -37.29 35.87 37.01
N ASN A 319 -38.28 36.24 36.18
CA ASN A 319 -39.50 36.92 36.67
C ASN A 319 -40.25 36.08 37.71
N ILE A 320 -40.42 34.78 37.45
CA ILE A 320 -41.07 33.83 38.39
C ILE A 320 -40.26 33.71 39.68
N TYR A 321 -38.93 33.63 39.59
CA TYR A 321 -38.05 33.55 40.75
C TYR A 321 -38.19 34.81 41.63
N ASP A 322 -38.17 36.00 41.02
CA ASP A 322 -38.36 37.26 41.74
C ASP A 322 -39.74 37.37 42.38
N CYS A 323 -40.79 36.90 41.70
CA CYS A 323 -42.14 36.87 42.24
C CYS A 323 -42.26 35.91 43.43
N ARG A 324 -41.67 34.71 43.32
CA ARG A 324 -41.62 33.72 44.41
C ARG A 324 -40.89 34.28 45.63
N LYS A 325 -39.73 34.90 45.42
CA LYS A 325 -38.96 35.52 46.49
C LYS A 325 -39.76 36.59 47.24
N LYS A 326 -40.47 37.48 46.53
CA LYS A 326 -41.35 38.48 47.15
C LYS A 326 -42.51 37.86 47.95
N ILE A 327 -43.06 36.73 47.47
CA ILE A 327 -44.10 36.00 48.19
C ILE A 327 -43.52 35.36 49.45
N GLU A 328 -42.36 34.72 49.36
CA GLU A 328 -41.66 34.11 50.50
C GLU A 328 -41.34 35.16 51.57
N GLU A 329 -40.80 36.33 51.18
CA GLU A 329 -40.55 37.46 52.08
C GLU A 329 -41.84 37.88 52.81
N LYS A 330 -42.94 38.09 52.09
CA LYS A 330 -44.24 38.45 52.69
C LYS A 330 -44.81 37.36 53.61
N VAL A 331 -44.63 36.09 53.27
CA VAL A 331 -45.08 34.98 54.11
C VAL A 331 -44.26 34.93 55.39
N THR A 332 -42.94 35.09 55.31
CA THR A 332 -42.07 35.18 56.48
C THR A 332 -42.48 36.34 57.39
N GLU A 333 -42.68 37.54 56.83
CA GLU A 333 -43.17 38.71 57.58
C GLU A 333 -44.52 38.42 58.28
N MET A 334 -45.45 37.79 57.58
CA MET A 334 -46.77 37.45 58.14
C MET A 334 -46.68 36.42 59.26
N VAL A 335 -45.81 35.42 59.11
CA VAL A 335 -45.55 34.40 60.13
C VAL A 335 -44.92 35.04 61.36
N ASP A 336 -43.94 35.92 61.19
CA ASP A 336 -43.29 36.64 62.30
C ASP A 336 -44.26 37.51 63.07
N LEU A 337 -45.12 38.26 62.37
CA LEU A 337 -46.17 39.07 63.01
C LEU A 337 -47.17 38.19 63.78
N ARG A 338 -47.59 37.07 63.19
CA ARG A 338 -48.50 36.13 63.86
C ARG A 338 -47.85 35.50 65.09
N TRP A 339 -46.57 35.20 65.03
CA TRP A 339 -45.80 34.69 66.16
C TRP A 339 -45.73 35.70 67.30
N GLN A 340 -45.46 36.98 67.00
CA GLN A 340 -45.44 38.05 68.01
C GLN A 340 -46.81 38.24 68.68
N VAL A 341 -47.91 38.15 67.93
CA VAL A 341 -49.27 38.19 68.50
C VAL A 341 -49.50 37.00 69.42
N PHE A 342 -49.14 35.79 68.98
CA PHE A 342 -49.26 34.59 69.79
C PHE A 342 -48.44 34.67 71.09
N GLU A 343 -47.22 35.22 71.03
CA GLU A 343 -46.36 35.41 72.20
C GLU A 343 -46.99 36.37 73.22
N LYS A 344 -47.56 37.48 72.76
CA LYS A 344 -48.31 38.41 73.62
C LYS A 344 -49.54 37.76 74.23
N ASP A 345 -50.31 36.99 73.46
CA ASP A 345 -51.48 36.27 73.98
C ASP A 345 -51.10 35.24 75.05
N VAL A 346 -49.99 34.52 74.86
CA VAL A 346 -49.44 33.60 75.85
C VAL A 346 -49.03 34.35 77.12
N GLU A 347 -48.41 35.52 76.99
CA GLU A 347 -48.02 36.34 78.13
C GLU A 347 -49.23 36.87 78.91
N ILE A 348 -50.29 37.31 78.21
CA ILE A 348 -51.55 37.72 78.83
C ILE A 348 -52.16 36.54 79.60
N LYS A 349 -52.29 35.37 78.98
CA LYS A 349 -52.82 34.17 79.65
C LYS A 349 -51.98 33.75 80.86
N LYS A 350 -50.65 33.89 80.79
CA LYS A 350 -49.77 33.64 81.96
C LYS A 350 -50.07 34.60 83.11
N LYS A 351 -50.31 35.89 82.83
CA LYS A 351 -50.71 36.88 83.84
C LYS A 351 -52.06 36.53 84.45
N GLU A 352 -53.07 36.21 83.63
CA GLU A 352 -54.40 35.77 84.09
C GLU A 352 -54.32 34.53 85.00
N ILE A 353 -53.55 33.50 84.60
CA ILE A 353 -53.34 32.30 85.43
C ILE A 353 -52.69 32.66 86.77
N ASN A 354 -51.75 33.59 86.78
CA ASN A 354 -51.07 34.02 87.99
C ASN A 354 -52.01 34.80 88.93
N ASP A 355 -52.86 35.67 88.38
CA ASP A 355 -53.88 36.39 89.15
C ASP A 355 -54.89 35.42 89.79
N ILE A 356 -55.40 34.44 89.02
CA ILE A 356 -56.26 33.37 89.54
C ILE A 356 -55.56 32.60 90.66
N LYS A 357 -54.26 32.33 90.52
CA LYS A 357 -53.48 31.62 91.55
C LYS A 357 -53.34 32.44 92.83
N ILE A 358 -53.15 33.75 92.73
CA ILE A 358 -53.11 34.67 93.88
C ILE A 358 -54.47 34.66 94.59
N ASP A 359 -55.57 34.76 93.83
CA ASP A 359 -56.93 34.74 94.38
C ASP A 359 -57.28 33.41 95.07
N LEU A 360 -56.89 32.28 94.46
CA LEU A 360 -57.07 30.95 95.06
C LEU A 360 -56.31 30.83 96.38
N ASN A 361 -55.03 31.26 96.43
CA ASN A 361 -54.25 31.27 97.66
C ASN A 361 -54.87 32.18 98.74
N ALA A 362 -55.43 33.33 98.35
CA ALA A 362 -56.11 34.23 99.29
C ALA A 362 -57.39 33.59 99.85
N ARG A 363 -58.14 32.86 99.01
CA ARG A 363 -59.34 32.12 99.43
C ARG A 363 -59.00 30.93 100.31
N GLU A 364 -57.91 30.21 100.01
CA GLU A 364 -57.37 29.13 100.84
C GLU A 364 -56.99 29.65 102.23
N LYS A 365 -56.24 30.77 102.32
CA LYS A 365 -55.94 31.43 103.61
C LYS A 365 -57.20 31.86 104.38
N LYS A 366 -58.22 32.37 103.70
CA LYS A 366 -59.51 32.70 104.33
C LYS A 366 -60.19 31.44 104.86
N MET A 367 -60.19 30.36 104.10
CA MET A 367 -60.76 29.07 104.52
C MET A 367 -60.02 28.51 105.74
N ASP A 368 -58.68 28.55 105.75
CA ASP A 368 -57.86 28.12 106.89
C ASP A 368 -58.20 28.91 108.15
N ASN A 369 -58.42 30.22 108.03
CA ASN A 369 -58.84 31.05 109.16
C ASN A 369 -60.24 30.68 109.67
N VAL A 370 -61.18 30.40 108.76
CA VAL A 370 -62.53 29.92 109.12
C VAL A 370 -62.44 28.57 109.82
N LEU A 371 -61.64 27.63 109.30
CA LEU A 371 -61.40 26.33 109.94
C LEU A 371 -60.87 26.49 111.36
N LYS A 372 -59.85 27.34 111.57
CA LYS A 372 -59.34 27.65 112.92
C LYS A 372 -60.43 28.20 113.84
N SER A 373 -61.22 29.16 113.36
CA SER A 373 -62.32 29.73 114.15
C SER A 373 -63.42 28.72 114.49
N TYR A 374 -63.71 27.80 113.55
CA TYR A 374 -64.67 26.71 113.76
C TYR A 374 -64.14 25.70 114.77
N GLU A 375 -62.85 25.36 114.72
CA GLU A 375 -62.21 24.52 115.74
C GLU A 375 -62.28 25.17 117.12
N GLU A 376 -62.05 26.48 117.22
CA GLU A 376 -62.21 27.26 118.46
C GLU A 376 -63.64 27.20 118.98
N ALA A 377 -64.63 27.46 118.12
CA ALA A 377 -66.05 27.44 118.48
C ALA A 377 -66.49 26.03 118.91
N LYS A 378 -66.00 24.99 118.23
CA LYS A 378 -66.24 23.59 118.60
C LYS A 378 -65.67 23.28 119.98
N ARG A 379 -64.46 23.77 120.30
CA ARG A 379 -63.89 23.66 121.67
C ARG A 379 -64.77 24.36 122.70
N GLN A 380 -65.24 25.58 122.42
CA GLN A 380 -66.15 26.29 123.33
C GLN A 380 -67.46 25.53 123.55
N LEU A 381 -68.05 24.97 122.49
CA LEU A 381 -69.24 24.14 122.59
C LEU A 381 -69.01 22.90 123.45
N THR A 382 -67.86 22.23 123.32
CA THR A 382 -67.52 21.09 124.21
C THR A 382 -67.43 21.51 125.67
N ILE A 383 -66.87 22.69 125.96
CA ILE A 383 -66.84 23.24 127.33
C ILE A 383 -68.26 23.50 127.83
N LYS A 384 -69.10 24.19 127.05
CA LYS A 384 -70.49 24.46 127.42
C LYS A 384 -71.33 23.20 127.57
N ASN A 385 -71.08 22.17 126.77
CA ASN A 385 -71.79 20.91 126.88
C ASN A 385 -71.40 20.15 128.16
N ASN A 386 -70.14 20.25 128.58
CA ASN A 386 -69.70 19.75 129.87
C ASN A 386 -70.36 20.51 131.03
N GLU A 387 -70.48 21.84 130.95
CA GLU A 387 -71.24 22.66 131.91
C GLU A 387 -72.74 22.29 131.97
N ILE A 388 -73.38 22.06 130.81
CA ILE A 388 -74.77 21.59 130.76
C ILE A 388 -74.90 20.21 131.40
N SER A 389 -73.89 19.35 131.21
CA SER A 389 -73.89 18.01 131.80
C SER A 389 -73.81 18.08 133.33
N SER A 390 -73.04 19.02 133.90
CA SER A 390 -73.05 19.26 135.35
C SER A 390 -74.39 19.85 135.82
N LEU A 391 -74.93 20.84 135.12
CA LEU A 391 -76.24 21.42 135.48
C LEU A 391 -77.39 20.40 135.39
N LYS A 392 -77.33 19.44 134.45
CA LYS A 392 -78.31 18.33 134.38
C LYS A 392 -78.22 17.40 135.59
N ILE A 393 -77.03 17.19 136.14
CA ILE A 393 -76.87 16.42 137.38
C ILE A 393 -77.51 17.19 138.53
N ASP A 394 -77.28 18.50 138.61
CA ASP A 394 -77.86 19.37 139.64
C ASP A 394 -79.40 19.45 139.54
N LEU A 395 -79.95 19.51 138.33
CA LEU A 395 -81.40 19.57 138.10
C LEU A 395 -82.09 18.25 138.49
N LYS A 396 -81.47 17.10 138.18
CA LYS A 396 -81.97 15.79 138.66
C LYS A 396 -81.98 15.69 140.19
N ALA A 397 -81.00 16.30 140.87
CA ALA A 397 -81.00 16.37 142.32
C ALA A 397 -82.18 17.22 142.85
N ALA A 398 -82.52 18.33 142.19
CA ALA A 398 -83.66 19.17 142.55
C ALA A 398 -85.02 18.48 142.29
N GLU A 399 -85.18 17.75 141.17
CA GLU A 399 -86.41 17.00 140.87
C GLU A 399 -86.71 15.89 141.89
N SER A 400 -85.68 15.18 142.36
CA SER A 400 -85.84 14.16 143.42
C SER A 400 -86.30 14.79 144.75
N ASN A 401 -85.93 16.04 145.03
CA ASN A 401 -86.38 16.76 146.21
C ASN A 401 -87.85 17.21 146.09
N LEU A 402 -88.30 17.55 144.88
CA LEU A 402 -89.66 18.01 144.60
C LEU A 402 -90.69 16.86 144.66
N GLN A 403 -90.35 15.66 144.16
CA GLN A 403 -91.19 14.47 144.33
C GLN A 403 -91.40 14.07 145.81
N ASN A 404 -90.42 14.31 146.67
CA ASN A 404 -90.57 14.06 148.10
C ASN A 404 -91.54 15.05 148.76
N ALA A 405 -91.59 16.30 148.29
CA ALA A 405 -92.55 17.31 148.76
C ALA A 405 -93.98 17.02 148.26
N GLU A 406 -94.16 16.55 147.03
CA GLU A 406 -95.47 16.21 146.47
C GLU A 406 -96.15 15.04 147.20
N LYS A 407 -95.38 14.03 147.66
CA LYS A 407 -95.91 12.95 148.50
C LYS A 407 -96.52 13.46 149.81
N GLN A 408 -95.89 14.45 150.45
CA GLN A 408 -96.38 15.02 151.71
C GLN A 408 -97.70 15.80 151.53
N ILE A 409 -97.92 16.42 150.36
CA ILE A 409 -99.15 17.16 150.06
C ILE A 409 -100.33 16.21 149.81
N SER A 410 -100.09 15.06 149.20
CA SER A 410 -101.14 14.07 148.91
C SER A 410 -101.73 13.43 150.18
N GLU A 411 -100.96 13.34 151.27
CA GLU A 411 -101.47 12.83 152.56
C GLU A 411 -102.41 13.83 153.24
N TYR A 412 -102.13 15.13 153.12
CA TYR A 412 -102.98 16.19 153.70
C TYR A 412 -104.35 16.34 153.01
N GLN A 413 -104.44 16.06 151.70
CA GLN A 413 -105.70 16.23 150.96
C GLN A 413 -106.75 15.15 151.23
N ASN A 414 -106.33 13.94 151.63
CA ASN A 414 -107.28 12.86 151.96
C ASN A 414 -108.00 13.09 153.29
N TYR A 415 -107.35 13.70 154.28
CA TYR A 415 -107.95 13.98 155.59
C TYR A 415 -109.11 15.00 155.51
N ASN A 416 -109.11 15.88 154.50
CA ASN A 416 -110.07 16.99 154.40
C ASN A 416 -111.38 16.61 153.68
N LYS A 417 -111.37 15.56 152.85
CA LYS A 417 -112.57 15.12 152.11
C LYS A 417 -113.54 14.29 152.98
N GLU A 418 -113.06 13.62 154.01
CA GLU A 418 -113.90 12.77 154.88
C GLU A 418 -114.84 13.59 155.79
N ASN A 419 -114.43 14.80 156.19
CA ASN A 419 -115.23 15.67 157.06
C ASN A 419 -116.39 16.40 156.35
N GLN A 420 -116.34 16.58 155.02
CA GLN A 420 -117.42 17.28 154.29
C GLN A 420 -118.65 16.39 154.02
N GLN A 421 -118.54 15.06 154.08
CA GLN A 421 -119.68 14.17 153.82
C GLN A 421 -120.67 14.04 154.98
N LEU A 422 -120.32 14.46 156.21
CA LEU A 422 -121.18 14.31 157.40
C LEU A 422 -122.12 15.50 157.67
N GLN A 423 -121.97 16.65 157.01
CA GLN A 423 -122.76 17.86 157.33
C GLN A 423 -123.97 18.15 156.43
N LEU A 424 -124.20 17.43 155.32
CA LEU A 424 -125.29 17.72 154.37
C LEU A 424 -126.57 16.89 154.54
N LYS A 425 -126.68 16.04 155.58
CA LYS A 425 -127.83 15.12 155.77
C LYS A 425 -128.96 15.62 156.70
N ASN A 426 -128.97 16.89 157.16
CA ASN A 426 -129.90 17.31 158.24
C ASN A 426 -130.75 18.61 158.07
N VAL A 427 -130.92 19.24 156.89
CA VAL A 427 -131.80 20.45 156.80
C VAL A 427 -132.73 20.53 155.56
N LYS A 428 -133.45 19.45 155.21
CA LYS A 428 -134.73 19.56 154.47
C LYS A 428 -135.79 18.63 155.08
N LEU A 429 -136.31 19.09 156.21
CA LEU A 429 -137.71 18.97 156.66
C LEU A 429 -138.29 20.39 156.65
N LYS A 430 -138.70 20.83 155.45
CA LYS A 430 -139.94 21.55 155.15
C LYS A 430 -140.25 21.33 153.67
#